data_AF-A0A9N9LBW3-F1
#
_entry.id   AF-A0A9N9LBW3-F1
#
_cell.length_a   1.000
_cell.length_b   1.000
_cell.length_c   1.000
_cell.angle_alpha   90.00
_cell.angle_beta   90.00
_cell.angle_gamma   90.00
#
_symmetry.space_group_name_H-M   'P 1'
#
loop_
_entity.id
_entity.type
_entity.pdbx_description
1 polymer ?
#
loop_
_entity_poly.entity_id
_entity_poly.type
_entity_poly.pdbx_seq_one_letter_code
_entity_poly.pdbx_strand_id
1 'polypeptide(L)'
;MASRTTSSTMTEVILQRVRTKYHWQPLPLNFWILIMLIGSCTILGIFSYFITVQNQLLVGIPWYFPYWITVSALSVVFILLMLYLISQRQLLPGIVIMGSFILFVLWLVGLIVISIQLWGPVGSVNGNCELYVESAKGSSRGANENALAWLQQSSICQSWKAAWAFQLIGCIFLLWMMIMAYQVYRED
;
A
#
# COMPACT_ATOMS: atom_id res chain seq x y z
N MET A 1 24.79 -60.23 48.45
CA MET A 1 24.67 -58.76 48.58
C MET A 1 25.22 -58.16 47.29
N ALA A 2 24.37 -57.98 46.27
CA ALA A 2 24.79 -57.52 44.95
C ALA A 2 24.54 -56.02 44.83
N SER A 3 25.60 -55.26 44.64
CA SER A 3 25.59 -53.80 44.48
C SER A 3 24.93 -53.42 43.16
N ARG A 4 23.88 -52.59 43.20
CA ARG A 4 23.24 -52.00 42.02
C ARG A 4 24.06 -50.80 41.57
N THR A 5 24.73 -50.92 40.43
CA THR A 5 25.33 -49.79 39.72
C THR A 5 24.21 -48.97 39.09
N THR A 6 23.94 -47.80 39.67
CA THR A 6 23.03 -46.80 39.12
C THR A 6 23.71 -46.16 37.90
N SER A 7 23.38 -46.67 36.72
CA SER A 7 23.76 -46.03 35.46
C SER A 7 22.92 -44.76 35.33
N SER A 8 23.55 -43.60 35.52
CA SER A 8 22.94 -42.30 35.26
C SER A 8 22.75 -42.15 33.76
N THR A 9 21.53 -42.39 33.29
CA THR A 9 21.09 -41.99 31.96
C THR A 9 21.19 -40.46 31.89
N MET A 10 22.27 -39.96 31.28
CA MET A 10 22.29 -38.59 30.78
C MET A 10 21.18 -38.51 29.73
N THR A 11 20.06 -37.90 30.10
CA THR A 11 19.06 -37.41 29.16
C THR A 11 19.72 -36.30 28.36
N GLU A 12 20.34 -36.66 27.25
CA GLU A 12 20.71 -35.72 26.21
C GLU A 12 19.40 -35.12 25.70
N VAL A 13 19.01 -33.99 26.29
CA VAL A 13 17.88 -33.19 25.80
C VAL A 13 18.37 -32.58 24.50
N ILE A 14 18.23 -33.33 23.41
CA ILE A 14 18.34 -32.78 22.06
C ILE A 14 17.25 -31.72 21.99
N LEU A 15 17.63 -30.46 22.21
CA LEU A 15 16.86 -29.29 21.84
C LEU A 15 16.80 -29.32 20.32
N GLN A 16 15.92 -30.16 19.77
CA GLN A 16 15.50 -30.09 18.40
C GLN A 16 14.79 -28.74 18.34
N ARG A 17 15.54 -27.70 17.98
CA ARG A 17 15.00 -26.40 17.59
C ARG A 17 14.19 -26.71 16.34
N VAL A 18 12.95 -27.15 16.55
CA VAL A 18 11.95 -27.31 15.51
C VAL A 18 11.88 -25.92 14.93
N ARG A 19 12.51 -25.75 13.77
CA ARG A 19 12.41 -24.54 12.98
C ARG A 19 10.96 -24.55 12.52
N THR A 20 10.06 -24.01 13.35
CA THR A 20 8.63 -23.93 13.07
C THR A 20 8.52 -23.21 11.74
N LYS A 21 8.17 -24.00 10.73
CA LYS A 21 8.12 -23.54 9.36
C LYS A 21 6.74 -22.95 9.22
N TYR A 22 6.63 -21.65 9.53
CA TYR A 22 5.38 -20.91 9.48
C TYR A 22 4.59 -21.26 8.21
N HIS A 23 3.40 -21.84 8.38
CA HIS A 23 2.60 -22.29 7.25
C HIS A 23 1.78 -21.13 6.70
N TRP A 24 2.35 -20.41 5.73
CA TRP A 24 1.63 -19.35 5.02
C TRP A 24 0.75 -19.95 3.92
N GLN A 25 -0.52 -19.57 3.87
CA GLN A 25 -1.41 -19.89 2.76
C GLN A 25 -0.96 -19.13 1.50
N PRO A 26 -0.56 -19.82 0.41
CA PRO A 26 0.09 -19.16 -0.73
C PRO A 26 -0.86 -18.29 -1.55
N LEU A 27 -2.15 -18.64 -1.63
CA LEU A 27 -3.13 -17.93 -2.43
C LEU A 27 -3.44 -16.50 -1.89
N PRO A 28 -3.86 -16.33 -0.62
CA PRO A 28 -4.18 -15.00 -0.10
C PRO A 28 -2.96 -14.08 -0.01
N LEU A 29 -1.77 -14.63 0.28
CA LEU A 29 -0.53 -13.85 0.34
C LEU A 29 -0.15 -13.29 -1.03
N ASN A 30 -0.18 -14.12 -2.08
CA ASN A 30 0.16 -13.68 -3.44
C ASN A 30 -0.86 -12.66 -3.97
N PHE A 31 -2.14 -12.87 -3.68
CA PHE A 31 -3.19 -11.92 -4.03
C PHE A 31 -2.98 -10.57 -3.35
N TRP A 32 -2.65 -10.59 -2.06
CA TRP A 32 -2.33 -9.37 -1.32
C TRP A 32 -1.15 -8.61 -1.92
N ILE A 33 -0.04 -9.31 -2.20
CA ILE A 33 1.17 -8.72 -2.79
C ILE A 33 0.85 -8.02 -4.11
N LEU A 34 0.08 -8.69 -4.98
CA LEU A 34 -0.27 -8.16 -6.29
C LEU A 34 -1.09 -6.88 -6.16
N ILE A 35 -2.16 -6.88 -5.36
CA ILE A 35 -3.03 -5.71 -5.19
C ILE A 35 -2.27 -4.54 -4.59
N MET A 36 -1.45 -4.78 -3.58
CA MET A 36 -0.66 -3.72 -2.96
C MET A 36 0.42 -3.17 -3.88
N LEU A 37 1.02 -4.01 -4.73
CA LEU A 37 2.00 -3.57 -5.71
C LEU A 37 1.35 -2.68 -6.76
N ILE A 38 0.21 -3.10 -7.32
CA ILE A 38 -0.56 -2.30 -8.29
C ILE A 38 -1.00 -0.98 -7.65
N GLY A 39 -1.55 -1.02 -6.44
CA GLY A 39 -1.99 0.18 -5.73
C GLY A 39 -0.84 1.15 -5.49
N SER A 40 0.31 0.66 -5.00
CA SER A 40 1.48 1.50 -4.70
C SER A 40 2.08 2.12 -5.96
N CYS A 41 2.25 1.34 -7.03
CA CYS A 41 2.77 1.84 -8.31
C CYS A 41 1.82 2.87 -8.95
N THR A 42 0.51 2.63 -8.89
CA THR A 42 -0.50 3.54 -9.43
C THR A 42 -0.50 4.87 -8.69
N ILE A 43 -0.47 4.83 -7.35
CA ILE A 43 -0.43 6.04 -6.51
C ILE A 43 0.86 6.83 -6.77
N LEU A 44 2.02 6.16 -6.81
CA LEU A 44 3.31 6.78 -7.12
C LEU A 44 3.27 7.48 -8.48
N GLY A 45 2.75 6.81 -9.51
CA GLY A 45 2.62 7.36 -10.85
C GLY A 45 1.73 8.61 -10.92
N ILE A 46 0.54 8.56 -10.28
CA ILE A 46 -0.41 9.69 -10.28
C ILE A 46 0.20 10.92 -9.59
N PHE A 47 0.79 10.76 -8.41
CA PHE A 47 1.37 11.91 -7.69
C PHE A 47 2.65 12.43 -8.34
N SER A 48 3.45 11.57 -8.96
CA SER A 48 4.59 12.01 -9.77
C SER A 48 4.13 12.86 -10.94
N TYR A 49 3.06 12.46 -11.63
CA TYR A 49 2.47 13.24 -12.71
C TYR A 49 1.96 14.60 -12.23
N PHE A 50 1.28 14.65 -11.08
CA PHE A 50 0.79 15.91 -10.52
C PHE A 50 1.92 16.88 -10.18
N ILE A 51 3.07 16.41 -9.67
CA ILE A 51 4.24 17.28 -9.45
C ILE A 51 4.73 17.88 -10.76
N THR A 52 4.83 17.08 -11.83
CA THR A 52 5.24 17.58 -13.14
C THR A 52 4.28 18.66 -13.64
N VAL A 53 2.96 18.45 -13.49
CA VAL A 53 1.95 19.45 -13.85
C VAL A 53 2.12 20.73 -13.02
N GLN A 54 2.29 20.64 -11.71
CA GLN A 54 2.49 21.82 -10.85
C GLN A 54 3.74 22.62 -11.22
N ASN A 55 4.83 21.93 -11.58
CA ASN A 55 6.06 22.58 -12.04
C ASN A 55 5.85 23.37 -13.35
N GLN A 56 5.04 22.85 -14.27
CA GLN A 56 4.70 23.56 -15.51
C GLN A 56 3.81 24.78 -15.24
N LEU A 57 2.92 24.69 -14.25
CA LEU A 57 2.05 25.80 -13.85
C LEU A 57 2.76 26.84 -12.95
N LEU A 58 4.00 26.58 -12.51
CA LEU A 58 4.77 27.42 -11.58
C LEU A 58 4.01 27.70 -10.26
N VAL A 59 3.21 26.74 -9.82
CA VAL A 59 2.46 26.80 -8.56
C VAL A 59 3.18 25.99 -7.49
N GLY A 60 3.07 26.41 -6.22
CA GLY A 60 3.67 25.70 -5.09
C GLY A 60 3.20 24.25 -5.00
N ILE A 61 4.14 23.33 -4.79
CA ILE A 61 3.85 21.90 -4.63
C ILE A 61 3.36 21.66 -3.20
N PRO A 62 2.13 21.17 -3.01
CA PRO A 62 1.64 20.87 -1.68
C PRO A 62 2.38 19.67 -1.09
N TRP A 63 2.63 19.69 0.23
CA TRP A 63 3.44 18.68 0.94
C TRP A 63 2.90 17.24 0.82
N TYR A 64 1.58 17.08 0.62
CA TYR A 64 0.96 15.77 0.53
C TYR A 64 1.27 15.05 -0.80
N PHE A 65 1.75 15.76 -1.83
CA PHE A 65 2.23 15.14 -3.07
C PHE A 65 3.55 14.36 -2.87
N PRO A 66 4.66 14.99 -2.41
CA PRO A 66 5.89 14.24 -2.13
C PRO A 66 5.71 13.23 -1.00
N TYR A 67 4.83 13.50 -0.03
CA TYR A 67 4.44 12.52 0.99
C TYR A 67 3.97 11.20 0.35
N TRP A 68 3.01 11.24 -0.56
CA TRP A 68 2.51 10.02 -1.20
C TRP A 68 3.57 9.32 -2.07
N ILE A 69 4.43 10.07 -2.76
CA ILE A 69 5.54 9.47 -3.50
C ILE A 69 6.46 8.68 -2.55
N THR A 70 6.84 9.26 -1.42
CA THR A 70 7.71 8.58 -0.44
C THR A 70 7.04 7.36 0.19
N VAL A 71 5.78 7.48 0.62
CA VAL A 71 5.02 6.39 1.25
C VAL A 71 4.78 5.24 0.27
N SER A 72 4.37 5.54 -0.96
CA SER A 72 4.17 4.52 -2.00
C SER A 72 5.49 3.86 -2.42
N ALA A 73 6.59 4.61 -2.51
CA ALA A 73 7.91 4.03 -2.76
C ALA A 73 8.34 3.10 -1.61
N LEU A 74 8.11 3.49 -0.36
CA LEU A 74 8.39 2.66 0.80
C LEU A 74 7.54 1.38 0.81
N SER A 75 6.27 1.46 0.38
CA SER A 75 5.42 0.28 0.18
C SER A 75 5.92 -0.65 -0.92
N VAL A 76 6.39 -0.12 -2.05
CA VAL A 76 7.01 -0.94 -3.10
C VAL A 76 8.27 -1.64 -2.57
N VAL A 77 9.13 -0.91 -1.86
CA VAL A 77 10.34 -1.49 -1.22
C VAL A 77 9.97 -2.58 -0.22
N PHE A 78 8.95 -2.36 0.61
CA PHE A 78 8.45 -3.37 1.55
C PHE A 78 7.96 -4.63 0.84
N ILE A 79 7.23 -4.49 -0.27
CA ILE A 79 6.76 -5.62 -1.08
C ILE A 79 7.94 -6.37 -1.72
N LEU A 80 8.94 -5.67 -2.24
CA LEU A 80 10.14 -6.30 -2.80
C LEU A 80 10.92 -7.08 -1.72
N LEU A 81 11.03 -6.52 -0.51
CA LEU A 81 11.62 -7.19 0.65
C LEU A 81 10.84 -8.46 1.03
N MET A 82 9.50 -8.42 0.97
CA MET A 82 8.65 -9.59 1.19
C MET A 82 8.88 -10.67 0.13
N LEU A 83 8.92 -10.31 -1.16
CA LEU A 83 9.23 -11.24 -2.25
C LEU A 83 10.60 -11.88 -2.08
N TYR A 84 11.59 -11.11 -1.61
CA TYR A 84 12.92 -11.64 -1.28
C TYR A 84 12.87 -12.66 -0.13
N LEU A 85 12.15 -12.37 0.96
CA LEU A 85 11.98 -13.31 2.08
C LEU A 85 11.22 -14.59 1.68
N ILE A 86 10.24 -14.48 0.78
CA ILE A 86 9.53 -15.64 0.18
C ILE A 86 10.53 -16.53 -0.57
N SER A 87 11.43 -15.93 -1.36
CA SER A 87 12.48 -16.67 -2.08
C SER A 87 13.39 -17.47 -1.14
N GLN A 88 13.70 -16.90 0.04
CA GLN A 88 14.50 -17.57 1.08
C GLN A 88 13.71 -18.57 1.94
N ARG A 89 12.39 -18.70 1.73
CA ARG A 89 11.46 -19.49 2.55
C ARG A 89 11.53 -19.19 4.06
N GLN A 90 11.87 -17.96 4.42
CA GLN A 90 12.03 -17.51 5.81
C GLN A 90 11.16 -16.28 6.07
N LEU A 91 9.85 -16.43 5.90
CA LEU A 91 8.92 -15.34 6.11
C LEU A 91 8.60 -15.20 7.59
N LEU A 92 9.36 -14.34 8.28
CA LEU A 92 9.20 -14.10 9.72
C LEU A 92 7.93 -13.25 9.98
N PRO A 93 6.90 -13.77 10.68
CA PRO A 93 5.65 -13.04 10.90
C PRO A 93 5.85 -11.69 11.60
N GLY A 94 6.83 -11.60 12.51
CA GLY A 94 7.11 -10.37 13.25
C GLY A 94 7.49 -9.18 12.36
N ILE A 95 8.29 -9.40 11.30
CA ILE A 95 8.69 -8.35 10.36
C ILE A 95 7.47 -7.89 9.55
N VAL A 96 6.60 -8.83 9.16
CA VAL A 96 5.39 -8.54 8.39
C VAL A 96 4.42 -7.70 9.21
N ILE A 97 4.17 -8.07 10.47
CA ILE A 97 3.26 -7.34 11.37
C ILE A 97 3.78 -5.91 11.61
N MET A 98 5.05 -5.76 11.96
CA MET A 98 5.64 -4.44 12.20
C MET A 98 5.63 -3.57 10.95
N GLY A 99 6.03 -4.11 9.80
CA GLY A 99 6.06 -3.37 8.53
C GLY A 99 4.66 -2.97 8.06
N SER A 100 3.69 -3.88 8.16
CA SER A 100 2.29 -3.58 7.79
C SER A 100 1.63 -2.57 8.72
N PHE A 101 1.95 -2.58 10.01
CA PHE A 101 1.46 -1.57 10.96
C PHE A 101 2.00 -0.16 10.66
N ILE A 102 3.31 -0.04 10.43
CA ILE A 102 3.94 1.25 10.10
C ILE A 102 3.34 1.79 8.79
N LEU A 103 3.25 0.93 7.75
CA LEU A 103 2.64 1.31 6.48
C LEU A 103 1.17 1.67 6.63
N PHE A 104 0.42 0.96 7.46
CA PHE A 104 -0.99 1.26 7.71
C PHE A 104 -1.18 2.68 8.25
N VAL A 105 -0.40 3.08 9.24
CA VAL A 105 -0.48 4.44 9.81
C VAL A 105 -0.13 5.49 8.74
N LEU A 106 0.93 5.27 7.97
CA LEU A 106 1.34 6.19 6.90
C LEU A 106 0.27 6.30 5.80
N TRP A 107 -0.32 5.19 5.38
CA TRP A 107 -1.39 5.20 4.38
C TRP A 107 -2.66 5.87 4.90
N LEU A 108 -3.03 5.63 6.17
CA LEU A 108 -4.20 6.22 6.80
C LEU A 108 -4.08 7.74 6.92
N VAL A 109 -2.93 8.26 7.35
CA VAL A 109 -2.69 9.71 7.42
C VAL A 109 -2.81 10.35 6.03
N GLY A 110 -2.22 9.72 5.01
CA GLY A 110 -2.33 10.20 3.63
C GLY A 110 -3.77 10.19 3.12
N LEU A 111 -4.53 9.13 3.43
CA LEU A 111 -5.91 8.96 2.99
C LEU A 111 -6.82 10.04 3.58
N ILE A 112 -6.63 10.39 4.86
CA ILE A 112 -7.40 11.45 5.51
C ILE A 112 -7.18 12.77 4.78
N VAL A 113 -5.92 13.12 4.48
CA VAL A 113 -5.59 14.37 3.79
C VAL A 113 -6.19 14.39 2.39
N ILE A 114 -6.06 13.32 1.60
CA ILE A 114 -6.63 13.26 0.25
C ILE A 114 -8.16 13.32 0.29
N SER A 115 -8.80 12.71 1.29
CA SER A 115 -10.25 12.80 1.47
C SER A 115 -10.70 14.25 1.69
N ILE A 116 -9.97 15.00 2.52
CA ILE A 116 -10.25 16.43 2.75
C ILE A 116 -10.02 17.24 1.48
N GLN A 117 -8.98 16.97 0.69
CA GLN A 117 -8.75 17.72 -0.55
C GLN A 117 -9.79 17.38 -1.64
N LEU A 118 -10.25 16.13 -1.70
CA LEU A 118 -11.19 15.69 -2.72
C LEU A 118 -12.62 16.14 -2.44
N TRP A 119 -13.05 16.12 -1.17
CA TRP A 119 -14.43 16.36 -0.74
C TRP A 119 -14.57 17.50 0.26
N GLY A 120 -13.54 18.33 0.44
CA GLY A 120 -13.54 19.43 1.40
C GLY A 120 -14.60 20.50 1.13
N PRO A 121 -14.92 21.32 2.14
CA PRO A 121 -15.98 22.32 2.05
C PRO A 121 -15.62 23.52 1.14
N VAL A 122 -14.33 23.77 0.90
CA VAL A 122 -13.86 24.92 0.11
C VAL A 122 -12.86 24.46 -0.94
N GLY A 123 -13.10 24.82 -2.21
CA GLY A 123 -12.15 24.55 -3.30
C GLY A 123 -11.87 23.07 -3.57
N SER A 124 -12.81 22.17 -3.25
CA SER A 124 -12.61 20.74 -3.41
C SER A 124 -12.37 20.33 -4.86
N VAL A 125 -11.51 19.34 -5.03
CA VAL A 125 -11.22 18.81 -6.37
C VAL A 125 -12.50 18.28 -7.01
N ASN A 126 -13.35 17.57 -6.27
CA ASN A 126 -14.60 17.06 -6.84
C ASN A 126 -15.56 18.19 -7.28
N GLY A 127 -15.69 19.26 -6.49
CA GLY A 127 -16.52 20.40 -6.88
C GLY A 127 -16.02 21.09 -8.15
N ASN A 128 -14.70 21.29 -8.26
CA ASN A 128 -14.10 21.82 -9.48
C ASN A 128 -14.29 20.87 -10.68
N CYS A 129 -14.16 19.56 -10.48
CA CYS A 129 -14.39 18.57 -11.52
C CYS A 129 -15.84 18.59 -12.03
N GLU A 130 -16.81 18.75 -11.14
CA GLU A 130 -18.21 18.87 -11.54
C GLU A 130 -18.46 20.17 -12.32
N LEU A 131 -17.88 21.28 -11.86
CA LEU A 131 -18.02 22.60 -12.50
C LEU A 131 -17.32 22.72 -13.86
N TYR A 132 -16.17 22.06 -14.07
CA TYR A 132 -15.38 22.23 -15.30
C TYR A 132 -15.46 21.03 -16.27
N VAL A 133 -15.72 19.82 -15.77
CA VAL A 133 -15.75 18.61 -16.61
C VAL A 133 -17.18 18.18 -16.93
N GLU A 134 -18.06 18.07 -15.92
CA GLU A 134 -19.44 17.62 -16.13
C GLU A 134 -20.30 18.70 -16.83
N SER A 135 -20.11 19.98 -16.49
CA SER A 135 -20.83 21.09 -17.15
C SER A 135 -20.46 21.27 -18.63
N ALA A 136 -19.19 21.01 -19.00
CA ALA A 136 -18.66 21.17 -20.35
C ALA A 136 -18.77 19.88 -21.19
N LYS A 137 -19.37 18.82 -20.64
CA LYS A 137 -19.47 17.49 -21.24
C LYS A 137 -20.26 17.55 -22.55
N GLY A 138 -19.56 17.29 -23.65
CA GLY A 138 -20.15 17.30 -25.00
C GLY A 138 -20.12 18.65 -25.72
N SER A 139 -19.69 19.74 -25.06
CA SER A 139 -19.51 21.07 -25.69
C SER A 139 -18.19 21.18 -26.45
N SER A 140 -17.13 20.55 -25.94
CA SER A 140 -15.81 20.52 -26.60
C SER A 140 -15.62 19.23 -27.40
N ARG A 141 -15.86 19.28 -28.71
CA ARG A 141 -15.62 18.18 -29.67
C ARG A 141 -14.72 18.65 -30.82
N GLY A 142 -13.95 17.73 -31.39
CA GLY A 142 -13.03 17.99 -32.50
C GLY A 142 -11.56 18.11 -32.05
N ALA A 143 -10.65 18.22 -33.03
CA ALA A 143 -9.21 18.37 -32.79
C ALA A 143 -8.85 19.85 -32.55
N ASN A 144 -9.40 20.43 -31.48
CA ASN A 144 -9.18 21.83 -31.09
C ASN A 144 -8.64 21.92 -29.66
N GLU A 145 -7.99 23.04 -29.34
CA GLU A 145 -7.33 23.26 -28.05
C GLU A 145 -8.30 23.18 -26.86
N ASN A 146 -9.56 23.61 -27.07
CA ASN A 146 -10.61 23.51 -26.05
C ASN A 146 -10.96 22.05 -25.70
N ALA A 147 -11.02 21.16 -26.69
CA ALA A 147 -11.22 19.73 -26.43
C ALA A 147 -10.01 19.11 -25.73
N LEU A 148 -8.78 19.51 -26.09
CA LEU A 148 -7.57 19.05 -25.41
C LEU A 148 -7.56 19.49 -23.93
N ALA A 149 -7.92 20.74 -23.65
CA ALA A 149 -8.02 21.26 -22.28
C ALA A 149 -9.06 20.50 -21.45
N TRP A 150 -10.24 20.21 -22.03
CA TRP A 150 -11.26 19.42 -21.36
C TRP A 150 -10.81 17.97 -21.09
N LEU A 151 -10.15 17.31 -22.05
CA LEU A 151 -9.61 15.96 -21.87
C LEU A 151 -8.56 15.92 -20.75
N GLN A 152 -7.70 16.93 -20.69
CA GLN A 152 -6.67 17.07 -19.66
C GLN A 152 -7.30 17.24 -18.27
N GLN A 153 -8.30 18.12 -18.14
CA GLN A 153 -9.03 18.31 -16.86
C GLN A 153 -9.77 17.03 -16.44
N SER A 154 -10.43 16.35 -17.38
CA SER A 154 -11.11 15.08 -17.14
C SER A 154 -10.15 14.00 -16.63
N SER A 155 -8.97 13.88 -17.22
CA SER A 155 -7.92 12.95 -16.79
C SER A 155 -7.44 13.23 -15.36
N ILE A 156 -7.22 14.51 -15.00
CA ILE A 156 -6.83 14.91 -13.65
C ILE A 156 -7.91 14.51 -12.65
N CYS A 157 -9.17 14.80 -12.94
CA CYS A 157 -10.32 14.47 -12.09
C CYS A 157 -10.46 12.97 -11.84
N GLN A 158 -10.32 12.15 -12.88
CA GLN A 158 -10.37 10.69 -12.75
C GLN A 158 -9.17 10.15 -11.96
N SER A 159 -7.98 10.74 -12.17
CA SER A 159 -6.76 10.35 -11.46
C SER A 159 -6.87 10.60 -9.96
N TRP A 160 -7.48 11.72 -9.54
CA TRP A 160 -7.75 11.99 -8.12
C TRP A 160 -8.69 10.96 -7.48
N LYS A 161 -9.78 10.61 -8.16
CA LYS A 161 -10.73 9.58 -7.68
C LYS A 161 -10.10 8.20 -7.64
N ALA A 162 -9.32 7.84 -8.66
CA ALA A 162 -8.57 6.59 -8.71
C ALA A 162 -7.55 6.51 -7.58
N ALA A 163 -6.75 7.56 -7.36
CA ALA A 163 -5.78 7.63 -6.27
C ALA A 163 -6.46 7.41 -4.92
N TRP A 164 -7.55 8.12 -4.63
CA TRP A 164 -8.30 7.94 -3.39
C TRP A 164 -8.82 6.50 -3.21
N ALA A 165 -9.38 5.89 -4.26
CA ALA A 165 -9.89 4.53 -4.21
C ALA A 165 -8.77 3.51 -3.91
N PHE A 166 -7.63 3.61 -4.59
CA PHE A 166 -6.48 2.72 -4.34
C PHE A 166 -5.88 2.91 -2.94
N GLN A 167 -5.89 4.13 -2.40
CA GLN A 167 -5.44 4.40 -1.03
C GLN A 167 -6.35 3.73 -0.01
N LEU A 168 -7.67 3.79 -0.21
CA LEU A 168 -8.66 3.14 0.65
C LEU A 168 -8.50 1.63 0.61
N ILE A 169 -8.42 1.05 -0.58
CA ILE A 169 -8.19 -0.39 -0.76
C ILE A 169 -6.89 -0.80 -0.06
N GLY A 170 -5.81 -0.03 -0.23
CA GLY A 170 -4.54 -0.33 0.42
C GLY A 170 -4.61 -0.30 1.95
N CYS A 171 -5.35 0.64 2.55
CA CYS A 171 -5.55 0.67 4.01
C CYS A 171 -6.25 -0.60 4.51
N ILE A 172 -7.31 -1.05 3.82
CA ILE A 172 -8.04 -2.27 4.17
C ILE A 172 -7.13 -3.50 4.02
N PHE A 173 -6.37 -3.58 2.93
CA PHE A 173 -5.46 -4.70 2.68
C PHE A 173 -4.31 -4.74 3.69
N LEU A 174 -3.78 -3.60 4.12
CA LEU A 174 -2.76 -3.54 5.18
C LEU A 174 -3.30 -4.05 6.53
N LEU A 175 -4.54 -3.69 6.89
CA LEU A 175 -5.23 -4.27 8.05
C LEU A 175 -5.39 -5.79 7.92
N TRP A 176 -5.79 -6.25 6.73
CA TRP A 176 -5.97 -7.67 6.47
C TRP A 176 -4.67 -8.47 6.60
N MET A 177 -3.52 -7.92 6.18
CA MET A 177 -2.21 -8.58 6.42
C MET A 177 -1.86 -8.71 7.88
N MET A 178 -2.16 -7.70 8.70
CA MET A 178 -1.92 -7.81 10.14
C MET A 178 -2.72 -8.98 10.74
N ILE A 179 -3.97 -9.16 10.31
CA ILE A 179 -4.82 -10.28 10.74
C ILE A 179 -4.23 -11.62 10.27
N MET A 180 -3.88 -11.74 8.98
CA MET A 180 -3.31 -12.99 8.45
C MET A 180 -1.98 -13.34 9.11
N ALA A 181 -1.10 -12.35 9.32
CA ALA A 181 0.18 -12.57 9.98
C ALA A 181 0.00 -12.95 11.46
N TYR A 182 -1.02 -12.41 12.14
CA TYR A 182 -1.39 -12.81 13.49
C TYR A 182 -1.95 -14.24 13.55
N GLN A 183 -2.78 -14.64 12.59
CA GLN A 183 -3.30 -16.02 12.51
C GLN A 183 -2.15 -17.03 12.37
N VAL A 184 -1.19 -16.75 11.48
CA VAL A 184 0.01 -17.58 11.30
C VAL A 184 0.87 -17.59 12.57
N TYR A 185 0.98 -16.46 13.29
CA TYR A 185 1.74 -16.41 14.53
C TYR A 185 1.08 -17.20 15.68
N ARG A 186 -0.26 -17.32 15.70
CA ARG A 186 -1.00 -18.02 16.75
C ARG A 186 -1.08 -19.53 16.52
N GLU A 187 -1.08 -19.95 15.25
CA GLU A 187 -1.25 -21.36 14.85
C GLU A 187 0.05 -22.17 14.91
N ASP A 188 1.17 -21.53 15.24
CA ASP A 188 2.50 -22.11 15.48
C ASP A 188 2.96 -21.88 16.93
#